data_AF-A0A7C7RNL2-F1
#
_entry.id   AF-A0A7C7RNL2-F1
#
_cell.length_a   1.000
_cell.length_b   1.000
_cell.length_c   1.000
_cell.angle_alpha   90.00
_cell.angle_beta   90.00
_cell.angle_gamma   90.00
#
_symmetry.space_group_name_H-M   'P 1'
#
loop_
_entity.id
_entity.type
_entity.pdbx_description
1 polymer ?
#
loop_
_entity_poly.entity_id
_entity_poly.type
_entity_poly.pdbx_seq_one_letter_code
_entity_poly.pdbx_strand_id
1 'polypeptide(L)'
;MKKNLILLAVIFCLSFVPRPATALITNRVVAIVGNKIITEMDLRYAIKVEHNLDDFKHLPQNEQDAITSKKLDGLIDDQLIALKAASLGISVSDENVDATIERVLTQNNMTQ
;
A
#
# COMPACT_ATOMS: atom_id res chain seq x y z
N MET A 1 34.30 -29.24 41.67
CA MET A 1 34.52 -27.85 41.18
C MET A 1 34.66 -27.78 39.66
N LYS A 2 35.59 -28.53 39.02
CA LYS A 2 35.79 -28.49 37.55
C LYS A 2 34.55 -28.86 36.71
N LYS A 3 33.75 -29.83 37.16
CA LYS A 3 32.50 -30.26 36.49
C LYS A 3 31.41 -29.16 36.49
N ASN A 4 31.36 -28.36 37.56
CA ASN A 4 30.42 -27.24 37.68
C ASN A 4 30.87 -26.04 36.83
N LEU A 5 32.19 -25.85 36.67
CA LEU A 5 32.76 -24.83 35.78
C LEU A 5 32.47 -25.16 34.30
N ILE A 6 32.59 -26.43 33.91
CA ILE A 6 32.23 -26.90 32.56
C ILE A 6 30.73 -26.72 32.31
N LEU A 7 29.87 -27.05 33.28
CA LEU A 7 28.43 -26.86 33.15
C LEU A 7 28.06 -25.38 32.95
N LEU A 8 28.70 -24.48 33.71
CA LEU A 8 28.47 -23.04 33.60
C LEU A 8 28.92 -22.49 32.24
N ALA A 9 30.06 -22.97 31.73
CA ALA A 9 30.57 -22.59 30.41
C ALA A 9 29.63 -23.06 29.29
N VAL A 10 29.05 -24.26 29.39
CA VAL A 10 28.08 -24.78 28.40
C VAL A 10 26.78 -23.96 28.41
N ILE A 11 26.26 -23.60 29.58
CA ILE A 11 25.06 -22.76 29.71
C ILE A 11 25.33 -21.36 29.15
N PHE A 12 26.51 -20.79 29.44
CA PHE A 12 26.91 -19.50 28.88
C PHE A 12 27.04 -19.56 27.36
N CYS A 13 27.60 -20.64 26.80
CA CYS A 13 27.69 -20.82 25.35
C CYS A 13 26.32 -20.98 24.67
N LEU A 14 25.35 -21.64 25.33
CA LEU A 14 23.98 -21.76 24.82
C LEU A 14 23.23 -20.43 24.76
N SER A 15 23.63 -19.43 25.55
CA SER A 15 23.02 -18.09 25.52
C SER A 15 23.45 -17.26 24.31
N PHE A 16 24.50 -17.67 23.60
CA PHE A 16 25.00 -17.02 22.38
C PHE A 16 24.46 -17.63 21.09
N VAL A 17 23.46 -18.51 21.15
CA VAL A 17 22.81 -19.03 19.94
C VAL A 17 22.08 -17.88 19.24
N PRO A 18 22.47 -17.50 18.01
CA PRO A 18 21.79 -16.44 17.27
C PRO A 18 20.34 -16.85 17.02
N ARG A 19 19.40 -15.96 17.38
CA ARG A 19 17.98 -16.18 17.07
C ARG A 19 17.76 -16.01 15.56
N PRO A 20 16.91 -16.84 14.93
CA PRO A 20 16.54 -16.64 13.55
C PRO A 20 15.85 -15.27 13.42
N ALA A 21 16.37 -14.43 12.52
CA ALA A 21 15.73 -13.18 12.18
C ALA A 21 14.51 -13.47 11.30
N THR A 22 13.34 -12.98 11.68
CA THR A 22 12.11 -13.04 10.88
C THR A 22 11.84 -11.67 10.29
N ALA A 23 11.58 -11.62 8.98
CA ALA A 23 11.12 -10.41 8.32
C ALA A 23 9.60 -10.49 8.09
N LEU A 24 8.86 -9.44 8.46
CA LEU A 24 7.45 -9.31 8.18
C LEU A 24 7.27 -8.47 6.91
N ILE A 25 6.51 -8.97 5.94
CA ILE A 25 6.12 -8.18 4.76
C ILE A 25 5.06 -7.17 5.23
N THR A 26 5.41 -5.89 5.26
CA THR A 26 4.51 -4.82 5.72
C THR A 26 3.64 -4.26 4.60
N ASN A 27 4.15 -4.22 3.37
CA ASN A 27 3.42 -3.71 2.21
C ASN A 27 3.93 -4.40 0.94
N ARG A 28 3.08 -5.24 0.34
CA ARG A 28 3.44 -6.03 -0.85
C ARG A 28 3.29 -5.18 -2.12
N VAL A 29 4.21 -5.37 -3.08
CA VAL A 29 4.03 -4.88 -4.46
C VAL A 29 3.01 -5.76 -5.17
N VAL A 30 1.92 -5.16 -5.67
CA VAL A 30 0.86 -5.88 -6.39
C VAL A 30 0.96 -5.69 -7.90
N ALA A 31 1.51 -4.55 -8.36
CA ALA A 31 1.81 -4.31 -9.76
C ALA A 31 2.96 -3.30 -9.93
N ILE A 32 3.63 -3.35 -11.09
CA ILE A 32 4.67 -2.40 -11.49
C ILE A 32 4.27 -1.86 -12.88
N VAL A 33 4.10 -0.54 -12.99
CA VAL A 33 3.65 0.13 -14.22
C VAL A 33 4.65 1.21 -14.57
N GLY A 34 5.51 0.93 -15.56
CA GLY A 34 6.65 1.79 -15.88
C GLY A 34 7.61 1.89 -14.68
N ASN A 35 7.83 3.12 -14.19
CA ASN A 35 8.67 3.41 -13.01
C ASN A 35 7.87 3.58 -11.72
N LYS A 36 6.56 3.28 -11.73
CA LYS A 36 5.68 3.41 -10.57
C LYS A 36 5.28 2.03 -10.04
N ILE A 37 5.21 1.93 -8.73
CA ILE A 37 4.87 0.70 -8.01
C ILE A 37 3.49 0.90 -7.40
N ILE A 38 2.59 -0.04 -7.65
CA ILE A 38 1.29 -0.12 -6.99
C ILE A 38 1.43 -1.14 -5.86
N THR A 39 1.14 -0.72 -4.63
CA THR A 39 1.25 -1.58 -3.45
C THR A 39 -0.11 -2.06 -2.96
N GLU A 40 -0.08 -3.06 -2.08
CA GLU A 40 -1.28 -3.60 -1.43
C GLU A 40 -2.00 -2.53 -0.58
N MET A 41 -1.24 -1.62 0.04
CA MET A 41 -1.80 -0.43 0.71
C MET A 41 -2.57 0.48 -0.25
N ASP A 42 -2.02 0.78 -1.44
CA ASP A 42 -2.70 1.61 -2.45
C ASP A 42 -4.02 0.97 -2.88
N LEU A 43 -4.00 -0.34 -3.14
CA LEU A 43 -5.19 -1.10 -3.52
C LEU A 43 -6.25 -1.10 -2.40
N ARG A 44 -5.85 -1.31 -1.15
CA ARG A 44 -6.75 -1.22 0.01
C ARG A 44 -7.34 0.18 0.17
N TYR A 45 -6.55 1.22 -0.05
CA TYR A 45 -7.04 2.59 0.01
C TYR A 45 -8.07 2.86 -1.09
N ALA A 46 -7.80 2.42 -2.32
CA ALA A 46 -8.73 2.54 -3.44
C ALA A 46 -10.06 1.81 -3.18
N ILE A 47 -10.01 0.61 -2.57
CA ILE A 47 -11.22 -0.10 -2.14
C ILE A 47 -11.96 0.70 -1.06
N LYS A 48 -11.24 1.25 -0.06
CA LYS A 48 -11.81 2.00 1.06
C LYS A 48 -12.61 3.24 0.61
N VAL A 49 -12.20 3.89 -0.47
CA VAL A 49 -12.85 5.12 -0.98
C VAL A 49 -14.28 4.83 -1.46
N GLU A 50 -14.51 3.67 -2.07
CA GLU A 50 -15.84 3.31 -2.62
C GLU A 50 -16.61 2.32 -1.76
N HIS A 51 -15.90 1.50 -0.98
CA HIS A 51 -16.47 0.48 -0.11
C HIS A 51 -15.93 0.67 1.30
N ASN A 52 -16.82 0.69 2.29
CA ASN A 52 -16.36 0.56 3.66
C ASN A 52 -15.59 -0.76 3.82
N LEU A 53 -14.37 -0.71 4.36
CA LEU A 53 -13.50 -1.88 4.47
C LEU A 53 -14.10 -2.98 5.35
N ASP A 54 -14.92 -2.62 6.33
CA ASP A 54 -15.57 -3.63 7.17
C ASP A 54 -16.66 -4.35 6.38
N ASP A 55 -17.50 -3.64 5.62
CA ASP A 55 -18.49 -4.26 4.75
C ASP A 55 -17.82 -5.15 3.69
N PHE A 56 -16.71 -4.68 3.11
CA PHE A 56 -15.93 -5.42 2.12
C PHE A 56 -15.45 -6.79 2.64
N LYS A 57 -14.98 -6.87 3.89
CA LYS A 57 -14.50 -8.13 4.49
C LYS A 57 -15.62 -9.15 4.71
N HIS A 58 -16.87 -8.72 4.82
CA HIS A 58 -18.02 -9.60 5.01
C HIS A 58 -18.57 -10.15 3.69
N LEU A 59 -18.11 -9.63 2.55
CA LEU A 59 -18.52 -10.13 1.24
C LEU A 59 -18.00 -11.55 0.99
N PRO A 60 -18.69 -12.36 0.17
CA PRO A 60 -18.15 -13.61 -0.34
C PRO A 60 -16.79 -13.43 -1.02
N GLN A 61 -15.88 -14.40 -0.88
CA GLN A 61 -14.51 -14.29 -1.40
C GLN A 61 -14.46 -13.99 -2.90
N ASN A 62 -15.35 -14.59 -3.69
CA ASN A 62 -15.45 -14.35 -5.13
C ASN A 62 -15.82 -12.89 -5.46
N GLU A 63 -16.62 -12.24 -4.62
CA GLU A 63 -16.96 -10.83 -4.80
C GLU A 63 -15.78 -9.94 -4.38
N GLN A 64 -15.10 -10.27 -3.29
CA GLN A 64 -13.89 -9.57 -2.88
C GLN A 64 -12.82 -9.63 -3.97
N ASP A 65 -12.60 -10.80 -4.58
CA ASP A 65 -11.63 -10.99 -5.66
C ASP A 65 -12.01 -10.16 -6.90
N ALA A 66 -13.29 -10.14 -7.28
CA ALA A 66 -13.77 -9.35 -8.42
C ALA A 66 -13.59 -7.85 -8.21
N ILE A 67 -13.94 -7.34 -7.02
CA ILE A 67 -13.73 -5.93 -6.66
C ILE A 67 -12.24 -5.59 -6.64
N THR A 68 -11.43 -6.45 -6.03
CA THR A 68 -9.97 -6.27 -5.92
C THR A 68 -9.34 -6.22 -7.31
N SER A 69 -9.70 -7.14 -8.21
CA SER A 69 -9.20 -7.13 -9.60
C SER A 69 -9.60 -5.85 -10.31
N LYS A 70 -10.89 -5.49 -10.27
CA LYS A 70 -11.39 -4.27 -10.92
C LYS A 70 -10.70 -3.01 -10.40
N LYS A 71 -10.40 -2.95 -9.09
CA LYS A 71 -9.71 -1.82 -8.48
C LYS A 71 -8.24 -1.77 -8.88
N LEU A 72 -7.58 -2.92 -8.95
CA LEU A 72 -6.21 -3.00 -9.43
C LEU A 72 -6.11 -2.55 -10.90
N ASP A 73 -7.03 -3.01 -11.75
CA ASP A 73 -7.10 -2.60 -13.16
C ASP A 73 -7.26 -1.09 -13.30
N GLY A 74 -8.18 -0.48 -12.52
CA GLY A 74 -8.34 0.98 -12.51
C GLY A 74 -7.07 1.74 -12.10
N LEU A 75 -6.37 1.27 -11.06
CA LEU A 75 -5.09 1.88 -10.64
C LEU A 75 -4.00 1.75 -11.72
N ILE A 76 -3.98 0.63 -12.45
CA ILE A 76 -3.05 0.44 -13.57
C ILE A 76 -3.39 1.41 -14.70
N ASP A 77 -4.67 1.53 -15.07
CA ASP A 77 -5.12 2.43 -16.12
C ASP A 77 -4.81 3.90 -15.80
N ASP A 78 -5.11 4.34 -14.58
CA ASP A 78 -4.77 5.69 -14.11
C ASP A 78 -3.26 5.96 -14.24
N GLN A 79 -2.43 4.97 -13.88
CA GLN A 79 -0.99 5.10 -13.97
C GLN A 79 -0.50 5.12 -15.42
N LEU A 80 -1.11 4.35 -16.32
CA LEU A 80 -0.81 4.39 -17.76
C LEU A 80 -1.20 5.73 -18.38
N ILE A 81 -2.35 6.29 -18.01
CA ILE A 81 -2.79 7.62 -18.45
C ILE A 81 -1.81 8.68 -17.97
N ALA A 82 -1.40 8.64 -16.70
CA ALA A 82 -0.43 9.58 -16.15
C ALA A 82 0.93 9.50 -16.88
N LEU A 83 1.41 8.28 -17.17
CA LEU A 83 2.63 8.08 -17.96
C LEU A 83 2.50 8.67 -19.37
N LYS A 84 1.35 8.47 -20.02
CA LYS A 84 1.11 9.03 -21.35
C LYS A 84 1.05 10.56 -21.30
N ALA A 85 0.36 11.14 -20.34
CA ALA A 85 0.27 12.59 -20.16
C ALA A 85 1.66 13.21 -19.96
N ALA A 86 2.49 12.61 -19.10
CA ALA A 86 3.88 13.03 -18.89
C ALA A 86 4.72 12.95 -20.16
N SER A 87 4.56 11.88 -20.96
CA SER A 87 5.26 11.74 -22.26
C SER A 87 4.89 12.82 -23.28
N LEU A 88 3.70 13.41 -23.13
CA LEU A 88 3.20 14.52 -23.97
C LEU A 88 3.56 15.90 -23.39
N GLY A 89 4.28 15.95 -22.26
CA GLY A 89 4.61 17.21 -21.59
C GLY A 89 3.43 17.89 -20.92
N ILE A 90 2.35 17.16 -20.63
CA ILE A 90 1.20 17.69 -19.91
C ILE A 90 1.54 17.76 -18.42
N SER A 91 1.48 18.97 -17.84
CA SER A 91 1.71 19.23 -16.42
C SER A 91 0.55 20.06 -15.84
N VAL A 92 0.26 19.84 -14.56
CA VAL A 92 -0.72 20.64 -13.80
C VAL A 92 0.05 21.49 -12.79
N SER A 93 -0.20 22.81 -12.79
CA SER A 93 0.37 23.72 -11.78
C SER A 93 -0.48 23.73 -10.51
N ASP A 94 0.13 24.09 -9.39
CA ASP A 94 -0.57 24.20 -8.10
C ASP A 94 -1.76 25.17 -8.16
N GLU A 95 -1.61 26.31 -8.85
CA GLU A 95 -2.70 27.27 -9.08
C GLU A 95 -3.92 26.63 -9.76
N ASN A 96 -3.69 25.72 -10.73
CA ASN A 96 -4.78 25.01 -11.39
C ASN A 96 -5.45 24.00 -10.43
N VAL A 97 -4.70 23.42 -9.49
CA VAL A 97 -5.24 22.53 -8.46
C VAL A 97 -6.13 23.33 -7.51
N ASP A 98 -5.64 24.46 -6.99
CA ASP A 98 -6.38 25.33 -6.05
C ASP A 98 -7.68 25.87 -6.67
N ALA A 99 -7.59 26.39 -7.91
CA ALA A 99 -8.78 26.85 -8.64
C ALA A 99 -9.78 25.72 -8.88
N THR A 100 -9.30 24.49 -9.08
CA THR A 100 -10.18 23.32 -9.23
C THR A 100 -10.84 22.95 -7.91
N ILE A 101 -10.12 23.02 -6.79
CA ILE A 101 -10.67 22.78 -5.45
C ILE A 101 -11.79 23.80 -5.15
N GLU A 102 -11.55 25.09 -5.38
CA GLU A 102 -12.55 26.15 -5.19
C GLU A 102 -13.79 25.92 -6.06
N ARG A 103 -13.60 25.52 -7.32
CA ARG A 103 -14.70 25.17 -8.22
C ARG A 103 -15.52 23.98 -7.70
N VAL A 104 -14.88 22.96 -7.12
CA VAL A 104 -15.61 21.81 -6.55
C VAL A 104 -16.35 22.23 -5.27
N LEU A 105 -15.76 23.07 -4.43
CA LEU A 105 -16.41 23.58 -3.21
C LEU A 105 -17.67 24.38 -3.55
N THR A 106 -17.54 25.34 -4.48
CA THR A 106 -18.68 26.16 -4.93
C THR A 106 -19.78 25.31 -5.56
N GLN A 107 -19.44 24.28 -6.35
CA GLN A 107 -20.42 23.31 -6.88
C GLN A 107 -21.15 22.52 -5.79
N ASN A 108 -20.53 22.32 -4.62
CA ASN A 108 -21.11 21.62 -3.49
C ASN A 108 -21.70 22.57 -2.43
N ASN A 109 -21.83 23.88 -2.72
CA ASN A 109 -22.26 24.91 -1.77
C ASN A 109 -21.39 24.97 -0.49
N MET A 110 -20.12 24.66 -0.62
CA MET A 110 -19.13 24.71 0.44
C MET A 110 -18.19 25.90 0.23
N THR A 111 -17.64 26.41 1.33
CA THR A 111 -16.60 27.45 1.34
C THR A 111 -15.41 26.95 2.15
N GLN A 112 -14.21 27.37 1.78
CA GLN A 112 -12.98 27.05 2.52
C GLN A 112 -12.81 27.97 3.73
#